data_AF-A0A5C1B6L0-F1
#
_entry.id   AF-A0A5C1B6L0-F1
#
_cell.length_a   1.000
_cell.length_b   1.000
_cell.length_c   1.000
_cell.angle_alpha   90.00
_cell.angle_beta   90.00
_cell.angle_gamma   90.00
#
_symmetry.space_group_name_H-M   'P 1'
#
loop_
_entity.id
_entity.type
_entity.pdbx_description
1 polymer ?
#
loop_
_entity_poly.entity_id
_entity_poly.type
_entity_poly.pdbx_seq_one_letter_code
_entity_poly.pdbx_strand_id
1 'polypeptide(L)' 'MLTGSLAGMTFRETLTAVEAFDDWSRVRSPARAQRRLKRGFRQNIDRRYRPAAFEIGGVIYAHPEILRQLRSQTTEARS' A
#
# COMPACT_ATOMS: atom_id res chain seq x y z
N MET A 1 -13.94 -0.49 -14.11
CA MET A 1 -13.84 -1.23 -12.82
C MET A 1 -14.08 -2.69 -13.14
N LEU A 2 -13.12 -3.56 -12.83
CA LEU A 2 -13.28 -5.02 -12.98
C LEU A 2 -13.62 -5.59 -11.60
N THR A 3 -14.62 -6.48 -11.56
CA THR A 3 -15.06 -7.15 -10.33
C THR A 3 -14.72 -8.62 -10.47
N GLY A 4 -13.99 -9.18 -9.51
CA GLY A 4 -13.61 -10.60 -9.49
C GLY A 4 -13.99 -11.24 -8.16
N SER A 5 -14.43 -12.50 -8.19
CA SER A 5 -14.74 -13.29 -6.99
C SER A 5 -13.67 -14.36 -6.79
N LEU A 6 -13.10 -14.44 -5.58
CA LEU A 6 -12.14 -15.48 -5.21
C LEU A 6 -12.55 -16.03 -3.82
N ALA A 7 -12.88 -17.33 -3.74
CA ALA A 7 -13.31 -18.00 -2.51
C ALA A 7 -14.51 -17.34 -1.75
N GLY A 8 -15.41 -16.65 -2.45
CA GLY A 8 -16.55 -15.94 -1.86
C GLY A 8 -16.26 -14.49 -1.44
N MET A 9 -15.01 -14.03 -1.55
CA MET A 9 -14.63 -12.63 -1.38
C MET A 9 -14.76 -11.86 -2.69
N THR A 10 -15.42 -10.70 -2.63
CA THR A 10 -15.56 -9.79 -3.77
C THR A 10 -14.38 -8.83 -3.80
N PHE A 11 -13.60 -8.88 -4.88
CA PHE A 11 -12.51 -7.95 -5.14
C PHE A 11 -12.94 -6.88 -6.14
N ARG A 12 -12.57 -5.64 -5.84
CA ARG A 12 -12.68 -4.48 -6.73
C ARG A 12 -11.30 -3.88 -6.97
N GLU A 13 -10.93 -3.78 -8.25
CA GLU A 13 -9.66 -3.15 -8.63
C GLU A 13 -9.82 -1.63 -8.65
N THR A 14 -8.95 -0.90 -7.95
CA THR A 14 -8.89 0.56 -8.02
C THR A 14 -7.47 1.11 -7.86
N LEU A 15 -7.11 2.10 -8.68
CA LEU A 15 -5.84 2.81 -8.60
C LEU A 15 -5.74 3.71 -7.35
N THR A 16 -6.86 4.01 -6.72
CA THR A 16 -6.92 4.82 -5.49
C THR A 16 -6.68 4.00 -4.23
N ALA A 17 -6.54 2.67 -4.33
CA ALA A 17 -6.18 1.82 -3.21
C ALA A 17 -4.68 1.97 -2.94
N VAL A 18 -4.30 3.11 -2.38
CA VAL A 18 -2.93 3.44 -2.02
C VAL A 18 -2.87 3.87 -0.57
N GLU A 19 -1.80 3.47 0.11
CA GLU A 19 -1.51 3.87 1.47
C GLU A 19 -0.44 4.96 1.46
N ALA A 20 -0.71 6.06 2.17
CA ALA A 20 0.29 7.09 2.37
C ALA A 20 1.31 6.63 3.42
N PHE A 21 2.59 6.74 3.10
CA PHE A 21 3.67 6.48 4.03
C PHE A 21 4.71 7.60 3.99
N ASP A 22 5.36 7.80 5.12
CA ASP A 22 6.48 8.73 5.22
C ASP A 22 7.75 8.01 4.77
N ASP A 23 8.39 8.52 3.72
CA ASP A 23 9.68 8.05 3.24
C ASP A 23 10.80 8.81 3.94
N TRP A 24 11.55 8.07 4.75
CA TRP A 24 12.70 8.55 5.53
C TRP A 24 14.04 8.27 4.85
N SER A 25 14.05 7.75 3.62
CA SER A 25 15.27 7.37 2.88
C SER A 25 16.27 8.52 2.72
N ARG A 26 15.78 9.76 2.64
CA ARG A 26 16.60 10.98 2.54
C ARG A 26 17.15 11.47 3.88
N VAL A 27 16.78 10.83 4.98
CA VAL A 27 17.16 11.22 6.34
C VAL A 27 18.27 10.29 6.85
N ARG A 28 19.47 10.84 7.06
CA ARG A 28 20.63 10.10 7.59
C ARG A 28 20.40 9.46 8.98
N SER A 29 19.52 10.04 9.80
CA SER A 29 19.18 9.52 11.13
C SER A 29 17.68 9.71 11.43
N PRO A 30 16.85 8.67 11.18
CA PRO A 30 15.39 8.75 11.36
C PRO A 30 15.00 9.14 12.79
N ALA A 31 15.63 8.54 13.81
CA ALA A 31 15.35 8.83 15.21
C ALA A 31 15.65 10.29 15.61
N ARG A 32 16.68 10.92 15.01
CA ARG A 32 16.97 12.34 15.25
C ARG A 32 15.94 13.22 14.54
N ALA A 33 15.61 12.91 13.30
CA ALA A 33 14.61 13.65 12.53
C ALA A 33 13.22 13.59 13.19
N GLN A 34 12.80 12.43 13.72
CA GLN A 34 11.53 12.30 14.44
C GLN A 34 11.49 13.17 15.69
N ARG A 35 12.59 13.22 16.47
CA ARG A 35 12.73 14.12 17.63
C ARG A 35 12.67 15.59 17.23
N ARG A 36 13.27 15.95 16.09
CA ARG A 36 13.24 17.33 15.55
C ARG A 36 11.85 17.72 15.03
N LEU A 37 11.14 16.80 14.39
CA LEU A 37 9.75 16.98 13.96
C LEU A 37 8.81 17.25 15.12
N LYS A 38 8.94 16.49 16.23
CA LYS A 38 8.19 16.74 17.47
C LYS A 38 8.41 18.15 18.05
N ARG A 39 9.56 18.75 17.77
CA ARG A 39 9.90 20.12 18.18
C ARG A 39 9.54 21.18 17.13
N GLY A 40 8.87 20.80 16.03
CA GLY A 40 8.43 21.69 14.96
C GLY A 40 9.47 21.99 13.88
N PHE A 41 10.66 21.38 13.93
CA PHE A 41 11.66 21.59 12.89
C PHE A 41 11.37 20.75 11.65
N ARG A 42 11.14 21.41 10.51
CA ARG A 42 10.94 20.76 9.21
C ARG A 42 12.11 19.81 8.88
N GLN A 43 11.78 18.58 8.55
CA GLN A 43 12.74 17.55 8.13
C GLN A 43 12.54 17.23 6.65
N ASN A 44 13.57 16.68 6.00
CA ASN A 44 13.50 16.24 4.61
C ASN A 44 12.85 14.84 4.52
N ILE A 45 11.57 14.77 4.89
CA ILE A 45 10.74 13.58 4.78
C ILE A 45 9.83 13.79 3.57
N ASP A 46 9.74 12.77 2.74
CA ASP A 46 8.90 12.78 1.55
C ASP A 46 7.65 11.95 1.81
N ARG A 47 6.46 12.48 1.49
CA ARG A 47 5.21 11.75 1.69
C ARG A 47 4.89 11.02 0.40
N ARG A 48 4.96 9.69 0.43
CA ARG A 48 4.79 8.82 -0.73
C ARG A 48 3.56 7.95 -0.58
N TYR A 49 3.16 7.36 -1.70
CA TYR A 49 2.03 6.44 -1.77
C TYR A 49 2.54 5.08 -2.22
N ARG A 50 2.10 4.02 -1.56
CA ARG A 50 2.36 2.64 -1.97
C ARG A 50 1.06 1.92 -2.30
N PRO A 51 1.07 0.96 -3.25
CA PRO A 51 -0.06 0.07 -3.49
C PRO A 51 -0.54 -0.57 -2.18
N ALA A 52 -1.85 -0.59 -1.95
CA ALA A 52 -2.44 -1.20 -0.77
C ALA A 52 -3.75 -1.93 -1.10
N ALA A 53 -4.23 -2.74 -0.15
CA ALA A 53 -5.52 -3.39 -0.21
C ALA A 53 -6.28 -3.10 1.08
N PHE A 54 -7.56 -2.74 0.96
CA PHE A 54 -8.41 -2.39 2.08
C PHE A 54 -9.76 -3.09 1.94
N GLU A 55 -10.33 -3.51 3.07
CA GLU A 55 -11.68 -4.06 3.11
C GLU A 55 -12.67 -2.96 3.52
N ILE A 56 -13.72 -2.77 2.71
CA ILE A 56 -14.80 -1.83 3.02
C ILE A 56 -16.12 -2.55 2.73
N GLY A 57 -16.90 -2.82 3.79
CA GLY A 57 -18.23 -3.42 3.67
C GLY A 57 -18.22 -4.82 3.02
N GLY A 58 -17.23 -5.65 3.35
CA GLY A 58 -17.09 -7.01 2.80
C GLY A 58 -16.57 -7.06 1.35
N VAL A 59 -16.18 -5.91 0.78
CA VAL A 59 -15.53 -5.80 -0.53
C VAL A 59 -14.08 -5.39 -0.34
N ILE A 60 -13.17 -6.15 -0.95
CA ILE A 60 -11.75 -5.84 -0.95
C ILE A 60 -11.44 -4.92 -2.11
N TYR A 61 -11.01 -3.70 -1.81
CA TYR A 61 -10.47 -2.76 -2.77
C TYR A 61 -8.95 -2.93 -2.81
N ALA A 62 -8.43 -3.40 -3.94
CA ALA A 62 -7.01 -3.67 -4.08
C ALA A 62 -6.41 -2.87 -5.25
N HIS A 63 -5.17 -2.41 -5.06
CA HIS A 63 -4.41 -1.85 -6.15
C HIS A 63 -4.13 -2.93 -7.21
N PRO A 64 -4.21 -2.61 -8.52
CA PRO A 64 -3.97 -3.58 -9.59
C PRO A 64 -2.62 -4.29 -9.48
N GLU A 65 -1.60 -3.61 -8.96
CA GLU A 65 -0.26 -4.19 -8.77
C GLU A 65 -0.25 -5.34 -7.75
N ILE A 66 -1.02 -5.22 -6.68
CA ILE A 66 -1.16 -6.28 -5.66
C ILE A 66 -1.88 -7.49 -6.26
N LEU A 67 -2.95 -7.24 -7.03
CA LEU A 67 -3.69 -8.31 -7.69
C LEU A 67 -2.84 -9.04 -8.74
N ARG A 68 -1.95 -8.32 -9.44
CA ARG A 68 -1.00 -8.92 -10.38
C ARG A 68 -0.04 -9.88 -9.66
N GLN A 69 0.50 -9.47 -8.51
CA GLN A 69 1.39 -10.31 -7.69
C GLN A 69 0.66 -11.54 -7.12
N LEU A 70 -0.57 -11.38 -6.64
CA LEU A 70 -1.38 -12.50 -6.16
C LEU A 70 -1.66 -13.52 -7.28
N ARG A 71 -1.98 -13.03 -8.49
CA ARG A 71 -2.21 -13.89 -9.66
C ARG A 71 -0.95 -14.65 -10.08
N SER A 72 0.23 -14.02 -10.03
CA SER A 72 1.48 -14.71 -10.37
C SER A 72 1.80 -15.83 -9.37
N GLN A 73 1.67 -15.56 -8.07
CA GLN A 73 1.91 -16.56 -7.02
C GLN A 73 0.94 -17.76 -7.08
N THR A 74 -0.32 -17.50 -7.45
CA THR A 74 -1.33 -18.57 -7.56
C THR A 74 -1.04 -19.51 -8.75
N THR A 75 -0.42 -18.98 -9.81
CA THR A 75 -0.04 -19.78 -10.99
C THR A 75 1.13 -20.71 -10.66
N GLU A 76 2.12 -20.22 -9.90
CA GLU A 76 3.27 -21.02 -9.45
C GLU A 76 2.87 -22.10 -8.45
N ALA A 77 1.92 -21.84 -7.55
CA ALA A 77 1.47 -22.82 -6.56
C ALA A 77 0.64 -23.98 -7.15
N ARG A 78 0.25 -23.91 -8.43
CA ARG A 78 -0.49 -24.97 -9.15
C ARG A 78 0.38 -25.78 -10.12
N SER A 79 1.66 -25.43 -10.25
CA SER A 79 2.64 -26.14 -11.10
C SER A 79 3.51 -27.05 -10.23
#